data_AF-A0A8C5RRN9-F1
#
_entry.id   AF-A0A8C5RRN9-F1
#
_cell.length_a   1.000
_cell.length_b   1.000
_cell.length_c   1.000
_cell.angle_alpha   90.00
_cell.angle_beta   90.00
_cell.angle_gamma   90.00
#
_symmetry.space_group_name_H-M   'P 1'
#
loop_
_entity.id
_entity.type
_entity.pdbx_description
1 polymer ?
#
loop_
_entity_poly.entity_id
_entity_poly.type
_entity_poly.pdbx_seq_one_letter_code
_entity_poly.pdbx_strand_id
1 'polypeptide(L)'
;MIVEVHSKWGIEEGNKFYFRKNYAKYEFFKNPEVFFPDHLVSLSNESNGTMNHAQILQMFLSSTAYPEIHGYLHFKEQGKKTWKKMYFLLRRSGLYFSTKGTSKEPRHLQLFSEFSSSDVYVSLRGKKISGVPATFGFCFKVRI
;
A
#
# COMPACT_ATOMS: atom_id res chain seq x y z
N MET A 1 8.94 -17.37 9.10
CA MET A 1 8.98 -18.64 8.32
C MET A 1 7.59 -19.00 7.76
N ILE A 2 7.48 -19.93 6.80
CA ILE A 2 6.17 -20.40 6.28
C ILE A 2 5.28 -20.95 7.42
N VAL A 3 5.89 -21.63 8.40
CA VAL A 3 5.18 -22.15 9.59
C VAL A 3 4.49 -21.04 10.38
N GLU A 4 5.13 -19.89 10.56
CA GLU A 4 4.55 -18.72 11.25
C GLU A 4 3.40 -18.07 10.45
N VAL A 5 3.38 -18.24 9.13
CA VAL A 5 2.25 -17.78 8.30
C VAL A 5 1.07 -18.73 8.48
N HIS A 6 1.33 -20.05 8.43
CA HIS A 6 0.30 -21.07 8.61
C HIS A 6 -0.32 -21.04 10.01
N SER A 7 0.47 -20.79 11.06
CA SER A 7 -0.01 -20.76 12.44
C SER A 7 -1.03 -19.65 12.71
N LYS A 8 -1.16 -18.66 11.83
CA LYS A 8 -2.13 -17.55 11.92
C LYS A 8 -3.47 -17.87 11.27
N TRP A 9 -3.61 -19.01 10.60
CA TRP A 9 -4.83 -19.36 9.89
C TRP A 9 -5.86 -19.94 10.84
N GLY A 10 -7.09 -19.41 10.79
CA GLY A 10 -8.23 -20.09 11.39
C GLY A 10 -8.50 -21.41 10.67
N ILE A 11 -8.84 -22.45 11.42
CA ILE A 11 -9.08 -23.81 10.91
C ILE A 11 -10.14 -23.80 9.78
N GLU A 12 -11.11 -22.89 9.86
CA GLU A 12 -12.22 -22.79 8.90
C GLU A 12 -11.96 -21.83 7.72
N GLU A 13 -10.81 -21.16 7.65
CA GLU A 13 -10.56 -20.13 6.62
C GLU A 13 -10.27 -20.69 5.22
N GLY A 14 -10.01 -22.00 5.09
CA GLY A 14 -9.77 -22.66 3.78
C GLY A 14 -8.57 -22.08 3.01
N ASN A 15 -7.63 -21.44 3.71
CA ASN A 15 -6.44 -20.83 3.14
C ASN A 15 -5.52 -21.88 2.49
N LYS A 16 -4.78 -21.48 1.45
CA LYS A 16 -3.91 -22.38 0.67
C LYS A 16 -2.61 -21.70 0.29
N PHE A 17 -1.53 -22.47 0.30
CA PHE A 17 -0.26 -22.05 -0.29
C PHE A 17 -0.27 -22.34 -1.80
N TYR A 18 0.19 -21.37 -2.59
CA TYR A 18 0.33 -21.49 -4.04
C TYR A 18 1.78 -21.25 -4.43
N PHE A 19 2.36 -22.17 -5.20
CA PHE A 19 3.65 -21.97 -5.83
C PHE A 19 3.45 -21.56 -7.29
N ARG A 20 3.84 -20.33 -7.64
CA ARG A 20 3.69 -19.80 -9.00
C ARG A 20 4.74 -18.75 -9.31
N LYS A 21 5.01 -18.54 -10.60
CA LYS A 21 5.83 -17.42 -11.06
C LYS A 21 5.08 -16.10 -10.88
N ASN A 22 5.76 -15.10 -10.34
CA ASN A 22 5.30 -13.71 -10.29
C ASN A 22 6.42 -12.83 -10.83
N TYR A 23 6.31 -12.39 -12.08
CA TYR A 23 7.34 -11.59 -12.74
C TYR A 23 7.34 -10.13 -12.30
N ALA A 24 6.23 -9.63 -11.74
CA ALA A 24 6.08 -8.23 -11.32
C ALA A 24 6.62 -7.95 -9.92
N LYS A 25 6.91 -8.97 -9.10
CA LYS A 25 7.25 -8.82 -7.67
C LYS A 25 8.49 -7.95 -7.40
N TYR A 26 9.42 -7.87 -8.34
CA TYR A 26 10.66 -7.11 -8.21
C TYR A 26 10.81 -6.03 -9.28
N GLU A 27 9.71 -5.63 -9.92
CA GLU A 27 9.78 -4.67 -11.02
C GLU A 27 10.31 -3.31 -10.59
N PHE A 28 9.99 -2.88 -9.37
CA PHE A 28 10.57 -1.67 -8.76
C PHE A 28 12.10 -1.72 -8.69
N PHE A 29 12.69 -2.88 -8.35
CA PHE A 29 14.16 -2.99 -8.26
C PHE A 29 14.84 -2.98 -9.62
N LYS A 30 14.12 -3.28 -10.71
CA LYS A 30 14.68 -3.27 -12.06
C LYS A 30 14.63 -1.87 -12.68
N ASN A 31 13.51 -1.16 -12.48
CA ASN A 31 13.21 0.10 -13.14
C ASN A 31 12.65 1.16 -12.15
N PRO A 32 13.36 1.49 -11.05
CA PRO A 32 12.85 2.38 -10.00
C PRO A 32 12.57 3.81 -10.50
N GLU A 33 13.26 4.27 -11.53
CA GLU A 33 13.18 5.63 -12.09
C GLU A 33 11.82 5.92 -12.73
N VAL A 34 11.17 4.88 -13.27
CA VAL A 34 9.89 5.00 -13.99
C VAL A 34 8.75 4.26 -13.29
N PHE A 35 9.01 3.66 -12.13
CA PHE A 35 8.04 2.83 -11.42
C PHE A 35 6.89 3.66 -10.83
N PHE A 36 7.22 4.84 -10.29
CA PHE A 36 6.24 5.76 -9.71
C PHE A 36 6.04 6.98 -10.62
N PRO A 37 4.79 7.34 -10.96
CA PRO A 37 4.47 8.64 -11.54
C PRO A 37 4.89 9.78 -10.61
N ASP A 38 5.39 10.89 -11.17
CA ASP A 38 5.91 12.04 -10.43
C ASP A 38 4.92 12.60 -9.39
N HIS A 39 3.62 12.59 -9.71
CA HIS A 39 2.59 13.13 -8.84
C HIS A 39 2.23 12.22 -7.66
N LEU A 40 2.67 10.96 -7.63
CA LEU A 40 2.34 10.02 -6.56
C LEU A 40 3.38 10.00 -5.44
N VAL A 41 4.61 10.48 -5.68
CA VAL A 41 5.70 10.37 -4.70
C VAL A 41 6.27 11.75 -4.41
N SER A 42 6.25 12.14 -3.13
CA SER A 42 6.97 13.31 -2.64
C SER A 42 8.29 12.86 -2.02
N LEU A 43 9.38 13.21 -2.68
CA LEU A 43 10.75 12.98 -2.20
C LEU A 43 11.10 14.11 -1.22
N SER A 44 11.58 13.77 -0.03
CA SER A 44 11.88 14.76 1.03
C SER A 44 13.16 15.56 0.82
N ASN A 45 13.91 15.30 -0.27
CA ASN A 45 15.26 15.84 -0.45
C ASN A 45 15.31 16.89 -1.56
N GLU A 46 15.80 18.07 -1.16
CA GLU A 46 16.26 19.20 -1.97
C GLU A 46 17.47 18.82 -2.86
N SER A 47 17.34 17.82 -3.73
CA SER A 47 18.33 17.55 -4.77
C SER A 47 17.73 17.99 -6.10
N ASN A 48 18.16 19.16 -6.59
CA ASN A 48 17.74 19.79 -7.85
C ASN A 48 18.16 19.01 -9.12
N GLY A 49 18.38 17.69 -9.02
CA GLY A 49 18.80 16.81 -10.10
C GLY A 49 18.04 15.49 -10.07
N THR A 50 17.95 14.85 -11.24
CA THR A 50 17.33 13.52 -11.41
C THR A 50 18.07 12.51 -10.53
N MET A 51 17.36 11.85 -9.60
CA MET A 51 17.97 10.79 -8.78
C MET A 51 18.35 9.61 -9.66
N ASN A 52 19.54 9.08 -9.45
CA ASN A 52 19.96 7.84 -10.13
C ASN A 52 19.32 6.61 -9.47
N HIS A 53 19.39 5.48 -10.18
CA HIS A 53 18.85 4.19 -9.75
C HIS A 53 19.15 3.85 -8.27
N ALA A 54 20.42 3.92 -7.89
CA ALA A 54 20.87 3.53 -6.55
C ALA A 54 20.33 4.48 -5.47
N GLN A 55 20.26 5.78 -5.76
CA GLN A 55 19.71 6.78 -4.83
C GLN A 55 18.22 6.53 -4.56
N ILE A 56 17.43 6.22 -5.59
CA ILE A 56 16.00 5.90 -5.41
C ILE A 56 15.85 4.66 -4.54
N LEU A 57 16.59 3.58 -4.83
CA LEU A 57 16.54 2.37 -4.01
C LEU A 57 16.97 2.63 -2.57
N GLN A 58 18.07 3.36 -2.36
CA GLN A 58 18.54 3.72 -1.01
C GLN A 58 17.48 4.50 -0.23
N MET A 59 16.76 5.40 -0.88
CA MET A 59 15.69 6.16 -0.23
C MET A 59 14.55 5.26 0.25
N PHE A 60 14.13 4.25 -0.53
CA PHE A 60 13.06 3.33 -0.13
C PHE A 60 13.51 2.24 0.86
N LEU A 61 14.79 1.87 0.84
CA LEU A 61 15.36 0.83 1.70
C LEU A 61 15.93 1.38 3.02
N SER A 62 16.12 2.70 3.11
CA SER A 62 16.61 3.36 4.31
C SER A 62 15.60 3.24 5.46
N SER A 63 16.13 3.08 6.68
CA SER A 63 15.33 3.14 7.91
C SER A 63 15.10 4.58 8.39
N THR A 64 15.72 5.58 7.76
CA THR A 64 15.63 7.00 8.16
C THR A 64 14.89 7.85 7.14
N ALA A 65 14.98 7.50 5.86
CA ALA A 65 14.21 8.12 4.79
C ALA A 65 13.03 7.21 4.42
N TYR A 66 11.84 7.78 4.31
CA TYR A 66 10.66 7.07 3.81
C TYR A 66 9.89 8.04 2.91
N PRO A 67 9.91 7.85 1.58
CA PRO A 67 9.20 8.74 0.68
C PRO A 67 7.71 8.69 0.99
N GLU A 68 7.04 9.84 0.91
CA GLU A 68 5.60 9.88 1.08
C GLU A 68 4.94 9.54 -0.27
N ILE A 69 4.15 8.47 -0.30
CA ILE A 69 3.33 8.15 -1.47
C ILE A 69 1.92 8.64 -1.20
N HIS A 70 1.30 9.35 -2.14
CA HIS A 70 -0.02 9.91 -1.96
C HIS A 70 -0.85 9.85 -3.23
N GLY A 71 -2.16 9.84 -3.08
CA GLY A 71 -3.07 9.74 -4.21
C GLY A 71 -4.49 9.38 -3.80
N TYR A 72 -5.42 9.46 -4.75
CA TYR A 72 -6.80 9.09 -4.50
C TYR A 72 -7.00 7.58 -4.59
N LEU A 73 -7.63 7.01 -3.56
CA LEU A 73 -8.09 5.63 -3.56
C LEU A 73 -9.59 5.58 -3.23
N HIS A 74 -10.24 4.53 -3.74
CA HIS A 74 -11.57 4.17 -3.27
C HIS A 74 -11.43 3.16 -2.14
N PHE A 75 -12.09 3.42 -1.02
CA PHE A 75 -12.11 2.49 0.11
C PHE A 75 -13.54 2.22 0.56
N LYS A 76 -13.69 1.08 1.25
CA LYS A 76 -14.94 0.64 1.86
C LYS A 76 -14.72 0.53 3.36
N GLU A 77 -15.53 1.26 4.11
CA GLU A 77 -15.51 1.23 5.56
C GLU A 77 -16.11 -0.09 6.06
N GLN A 78 -15.57 -0.65 7.16
CA GLN A 78 -16.09 -1.89 7.73
C GLN A 78 -17.57 -1.74 8.08
N GLY A 79 -18.39 -2.73 7.71
CA GLY A 79 -19.84 -2.72 7.95
C GLY A 79 -20.66 -1.86 6.98
N LYS A 80 -20.06 -1.01 6.15
CA LYS A 80 -20.80 -0.21 5.16
C LYS A 80 -20.78 -0.85 3.77
N LYS A 81 -21.82 -0.59 2.96
CA LYS A 81 -21.93 -1.09 1.57
C LYS A 81 -21.39 -0.11 0.52
N THR A 82 -21.12 1.13 0.91
CA THR A 82 -20.72 2.21 0.00
C THR A 82 -19.20 2.37 -0.08
N TRP A 83 -18.74 2.79 -1.25
CA TRP A 83 -17.34 3.14 -1.51
C TRP A 83 -17.17 4.66 -1.48
N LYS A 84 -16.06 5.13 -0.92
CA LYS A 84 -15.72 6.55 -0.85
C LYS A 84 -14.37 6.78 -1.51
N LYS A 85 -14.28 7.82 -2.34
CA LYS A 85 -13.01 8.30 -2.89
C LYS A 85 -12.38 9.26 -1.87
N MET A 86 -11.20 8.91 -1.35
CA MET A 86 -10.46 9.74 -0.40
C MET A 86 -9.01 9.89 -0.86
N TYR A 87 -8.36 10.95 -0.39
CA TYR A 87 -6.94 11.15 -0.60
C TYR A 87 -6.14 10.45 0.49
N PHE A 88 -5.28 9.52 0.08
CA PHE A 88 -4.47 8.68 0.97
C PHE A 88 -3.01 9.11 0.96
N LEU A 89 -2.34 8.88 2.08
CA LEU A 89 -0.92 9.12 2.28
C LEU A 89 -0.29 7.90 2.95
N LEU A 90 0.75 7.37 2.32
CA LEU A 90 1.58 6.31 2.83
C LEU A 90 2.79 6.93 3.52
N ARG A 91 2.93 6.66 4.82
CA ARG A 91 4.07 7.08 5.64
C ARG A 91 4.68 5.86 6.33
N ARG A 92 5.84 6.07 6.96
CA ARG A 92 6.55 5.02 7.70
C ARG A 92 5.66 4.31 8.74
N SER A 93 4.85 5.07 9.46
CA SER A 93 3.99 4.56 10.53
C SER A 93 2.73 3.84 10.04
N GLY A 94 2.32 4.04 8.78
CA GLY A 94 1.10 3.45 8.27
C GLY A 94 0.50 4.18 7.08
N LEU A 95 -0.70 3.74 6.71
CA LEU A 95 -1.53 4.35 5.70
C LEU A 95 -2.54 5.28 6.36
N TYR A 96 -2.63 6.52 5.88
CA TYR A 96 -3.54 7.56 6.36
C TYR A 96 -4.47 8.02 5.25
N PHE A 97 -5.62 8.58 5.59
CA PHE A 97 -6.44 9.37 4.67
C PHE A 97 -6.70 10.77 5.20
N SER A 98 -6.86 11.73 4.30
CA SER A 98 -7.20 13.11 4.63
C SER A 98 -8.70 13.29 4.81
N THR A 99 -9.11 13.92 5.90
CA THR A 99 -10.50 14.34 6.15
C THR A 99 -10.84 15.69 5.50
N LYS A 100 -9.84 16.38 4.93
CA LYS A 100 -10.00 17.69 4.28
C LYS A 100 -9.27 17.73 2.93
N GLY A 101 -9.94 17.29 1.87
CA GLY A 101 -9.42 17.34 0.51
C GLY A 101 -8.11 16.58 0.37
N THR A 102 -7.06 17.28 -0.05
CA THR A 102 -5.68 16.76 -0.16
C THR A 102 -4.76 17.24 0.97
N SER A 103 -5.33 17.84 2.04
CA SER A 103 -4.53 18.40 3.13
C SER A 103 -3.70 17.32 3.82
N LYS A 104 -2.42 17.62 4.03
CA LYS A 104 -1.43 16.76 4.70
C LYS A 104 -1.14 17.18 6.14
N GLU A 105 -1.89 18.18 6.66
CA GLU A 105 -1.74 18.64 8.04
C GLU A 105 -2.13 17.52 9.02
N PRO A 106 -1.37 17.30 10.11
CA PRO A 106 -1.65 16.23 11.08
C PRO A 106 -3.10 16.21 11.59
N ARG A 107 -3.71 17.37 11.81
CA ARG A 107 -5.11 17.50 12.28
C ARG A 107 -6.16 16.95 11.30
N HIS A 108 -5.82 16.88 10.01
CA HIS A 108 -6.70 16.37 8.96
C HIS A 108 -6.41 14.91 8.62
N LEU A 109 -5.40 14.28 9.22
CA LEU A 109 -5.02 12.91 8.89
C LEU A 109 -5.64 11.92 9.88
N GLN A 110 -6.32 10.90 9.35
CA GLN A 110 -6.79 9.75 10.11
C GLN A 110 -6.04 8.49 9.68
N LEU A 111 -5.59 7.72 10.67
CA LEU A 111 -4.92 6.45 10.45
C LEU A 111 -5.92 5.43 9.91
N PHE A 112 -5.56 4.77 8.81
CA PHE A 112 -6.33 3.69 8.21
C PHE A 112 -5.81 2.31 8.63
N SER A 113 -4.49 2.11 8.59
CA SER A 113 -3.87 0.83 8.95
C SER A 113 -2.38 1.01 9.28
N GLU A 114 -1.89 0.30 10.30
CA GLU A 114 -0.48 0.18 10.64
C GLU A 114 0.13 -1.07 9.97
N PHE A 115 1.34 -0.94 9.43
CA PHE A 115 2.03 -2.07 8.76
C PHE A 115 2.70 -3.03 9.74
N SER A 116 3.03 -2.56 10.94
CA SER A 116 3.61 -3.37 12.02
C SER A 116 2.67 -4.51 12.44
N SER A 117 1.36 -4.30 12.32
CA SER A 117 0.30 -5.20 12.78
C SER A 117 -0.57 -5.78 11.66
N SER A 118 -0.31 -5.47 10.39
CA SER A 118 -1.15 -5.91 9.27
C SER A 118 -0.34 -6.58 8.16
N ASP A 119 -1.01 -7.44 7.39
CA ASP A 119 -0.53 -8.01 6.13
C ASP A 119 -1.34 -7.45 4.95
N VAL A 120 -0.68 -7.28 3.79
CA VAL A 120 -1.30 -6.72 2.57
C VAL A 120 -1.62 -7.83 1.57
N TYR A 121 -2.85 -7.82 1.05
CA TYR A 121 -3.33 -8.78 0.06
C TYR A 121 -3.87 -8.08 -1.17
N VAL A 122 -3.65 -8.65 -2.35
CA VAL A 122 -4.21 -8.17 -3.62
C VAL A 122 -5.33 -9.11 -4.05
N SER A 123 -6.45 -8.55 -4.50
CA SER A 123 -7.57 -9.34 -5.02
C SER A 123 -7.15 -10.12 -6.27
N LEU A 124 -7.49 -11.41 -6.31
CA LEU A 124 -7.31 -12.21 -7.51
C LEU A 124 -8.33 -11.78 -8.58
N ARG A 125 -7.88 -11.68 -9.83
CA ARG A 125 -8.76 -11.35 -10.97
C ARG A 125 -9.96 -12.30 -11.01
N GLY A 126 -11.16 -11.76 -11.23
CA GLY A 126 -12.38 -12.54 -11.45
C GLY A 126 -13.40 -12.55 -10.30
N LYS A 127 -13.02 -12.17 -9.08
CA LYS A 127 -13.99 -12.02 -7.97
C LYS A 127 -14.63 -10.64 -8.04
N LYS A 128 -15.77 -10.50 -8.72
CA LYS A 128 -16.61 -9.30 -8.68
C LYS A 128 -17.14 -9.12 -7.26
N ILE A 129 -16.46 -8.33 -6.45
CA ILE A 129 -17.01 -7.87 -5.19
C ILE A 129 -18.03 -6.78 -5.54
N SER A 130 -19.28 -6.96 -5.09
CA SER A 130 -20.36 -6.04 -5.39
C SER A 130 -20.00 -4.61 -4.96
N GLY A 131 -20.21 -3.66 -5.88
CA GLY A 131 -19.96 -2.23 -5.68
C GLY A 131 -18.51 -1.78 -5.82
N VAL A 132 -17.52 -2.66 -6.10
CA VAL A 132 -16.13 -2.19 -6.27
C VAL A 132 -16.03 -1.31 -7.53
N PRO A 133 -15.49 -0.08 -7.42
CA PRO A 133 -15.38 0.84 -8.56
C PRO A 133 -14.40 0.40 -9.65
N ALA A 134 -13.52 -0.57 -9.36
CA ALA A 134 -12.43 -1.00 -10.22
C ALA A 134 -12.11 -2.49 -10.08
N THR A 135 -11.45 -3.08 -11.08
CA THR A 135 -11.02 -4.49 -11.05
C THR A 135 -9.68 -4.71 -10.33
N PHE A 136 -8.99 -3.63 -9.96
CA PHE A 136 -7.76 -3.64 -9.17
C PHE A 136 -8.07 -3.21 -7.73
N GLY A 137 -7.83 -4.10 -6.77
CA GLY A 137 -8.10 -3.85 -5.36
C GLY A 137 -7.13 -4.61 -4.46
N PHE A 138 -6.86 -4.03 -3.30
CA PHE A 138 -6.04 -4.62 -2.25
C PHE A 138 -6.72 -4.40 -0.89
N CYS A 139 -6.30 -5.15 0.12
CA CYS A 139 -6.79 -4.97 1.49
C CYS A 139 -5.69 -5.23 2.52
N PHE A 140 -5.92 -4.72 3.72
CA PHE A 140 -5.14 -5.03 4.92
C PHE A 140 -5.91 -6.03 5.77
N LYS A 141 -5.25 -7.10 6.21
CA LYS A 141 -5.76 -8.01 7.25
C LYS A 141 -4.87 -7.82 8.48
N VAL A 142 -5.47 -7.50 9.62
CA VAL A 142 -4.76 -7.42 10.89
C VAL A 142 -4.22 -8.81 11.24
N ARG A 143 -2.95 -8.87 11.65
CA ARG A 143 -2.32 -10.05 12.22
C ARG A 143 -2.84 -10.19 13.65
N ILE A 144 -3.66 -11.21 13.86
CA ILE A 144 -4.09 -11.66 15.19
C ILE A 144 -3.00 -12.58 15.74
#